data_AF-A0A1Z4R3P1-F1
#
_entry.id   AF-A0A1Z4R3P1-F1
#
_cell.length_a   1.000
_cell.length_b   1.000
_cell.length_c   1.000
_cell.angle_alpha   90.00
_cell.angle_beta   90.00
_cell.angle_gamma   90.00
#
_symmetry.space_group_name_H-M   'P 1'
#
loop_
_entity.id
_entity.type
_entity.pdbx_description
1 polymer ?
#
loop_
_entity_poly.entity_id
_entity_poly.type
_entity_poly.pdbx_seq_one_letter_code
_entity_poly.pdbx_strand_id
1 'polypeptide(L)'
;MGFFRPVKIGEINSEQAKRRNSSRVRDHLANERTYLAWMRSAIALLGFGVLIVRLRILRPPFAPQPPGIGWKLGLAFGVVGLLTVILSTQHYFAVRWDIDEDTYEPADRWIIISSLAVLLLGIGVIYYVFSIPFDLLSNAIVE
;
A
#
# COMPACT_ATOMS: atom_id res chain seq x y z
N MET A 1 29.19 -21.49 -48.68
CA MET A 1 28.87 -22.86 -48.21
C MET A 1 28.28 -22.72 -46.81
N GLY A 2 26.95 -22.62 -46.72
CA GLY A 2 26.24 -22.32 -45.47
C GLY A 2 26.16 -23.55 -44.58
N PHE A 3 26.76 -23.48 -43.40
CA PHE A 3 26.80 -24.54 -42.41
C PHE A 3 25.46 -24.58 -41.65
N PHE A 4 24.45 -25.23 -42.23
CA PHE A 4 23.20 -25.52 -41.53
C PHE A 4 23.43 -26.67 -40.54
N ARG A 5 23.53 -26.34 -39.25
CA ARG A 5 23.48 -27.33 -38.17
C ARG A 5 22.03 -27.76 -37.95
N PRO A 6 21.72 -29.07 -37.93
CA PRO A 6 20.37 -29.52 -37.59
C PRO A 6 20.08 -29.17 -36.12
N VAL A 7 19.13 -28.27 -35.90
CA VAL A 7 18.66 -27.92 -34.55
C VAL A 7 17.85 -29.09 -34.02
N LYS A 8 18.24 -29.66 -32.88
CA LYS A 8 17.49 -30.73 -32.22
C LYS A 8 16.24 -30.13 -31.57
N ILE A 9 15.06 -30.51 -32.05
CA ILE A 9 13.76 -30.04 -31.51
C ILE A 9 13.64 -30.24 -29.99
N GLY A 10 14.27 -31.28 -29.43
CA GLY A 10 14.32 -31.51 -27.98
C GLY A 10 15.07 -30.44 -27.17
N GLU A 11 16.10 -29.80 -27.73
CA GLU A 11 16.82 -28.70 -27.07
C GLU A 11 16.01 -27.40 -27.07
N ILE A 12 15.17 -27.20 -28.09
CA ILE A 12 14.30 -26.02 -28.20
C ILE A 12 13.22 -26.05 -27.10
N ASN A 13 12.61 -27.22 -26.88
CA ASN A 13 11.56 -27.40 -25.88
C ASN A 13 12.08 -27.28 -24.44
N SER A 14 13.28 -27.78 -24.15
CA SER A 14 13.88 -27.68 -22.82
C SER A 14 14.31 -26.26 -22.48
N GLU A 15 14.89 -25.52 -23.44
CA GLU A 15 15.22 -24.11 -23.30
C GLU A 15 13.97 -23.24 -23.11
N GLN A 16 12.89 -23.49 -23.87
CA GLN A 16 11.62 -22.79 -23.71
C GLN A 16 10.98 -23.03 -22.34
N ALA A 17 10.95 -24.28 -21.86
CA ALA A 17 10.44 -24.61 -20.53
C ALA A 17 11.26 -23.93 -19.41
N LYS A 18 12.59 -23.92 -19.54
CA LYS A 18 13.48 -23.23 -18.60
C LYS A 18 13.26 -21.72 -18.59
N ARG A 19 13.07 -21.10 -19.76
CA ARG A 19 12.77 -19.66 -19.89
C ARG A 19 11.43 -19.28 -19.26
N ARG A 20 10.37 -20.07 -19.48
CA ARG A 20 9.05 -19.87 -18.84
C ARG A 20 9.11 -19.98 -17.32
N ASN A 21 9.82 -20.98 -16.78
CA ASN A 21 10.02 -21.09 -15.33
C ASN A 21 10.79 -19.90 -14.77
N SER A 22 11.85 -19.44 -15.47
CA SER A 22 12.62 -18.27 -15.04
C SER A 22 11.81 -16.97 -15.07
N SER A 23 10.91 -16.78 -16.06
CA SER A 23 10.02 -15.61 -16.09
C SER A 23 9.03 -15.65 -14.94
N ARG A 24 8.36 -16.80 -14.72
CA ARG A 24 7.39 -16.94 -13.63
C ARG A 24 8.01 -16.65 -12.26
N VAL A 25 9.21 -17.18 -11.98
CA VAL A 25 9.95 -16.90 -10.74
C VAL A 25 10.23 -15.40 -10.59
N ARG A 26 10.64 -14.72 -11.66
CA ARG A 26 10.93 -13.28 -11.63
C ARG A 26 9.67 -12.45 -11.39
N ASP A 27 8.53 -12.87 -11.92
CA ASP A 27 7.25 -12.18 -11.75
C ASP A 27 6.73 -12.31 -10.31
N HIS A 28 6.86 -13.50 -9.69
CA HIS A 28 6.59 -13.67 -8.26
C HIS A 28 7.51 -12.79 -7.39
N LEU A 29 8.81 -12.75 -7.67
CA LEU A 29 9.76 -11.90 -6.94
C LEU A 29 9.45 -10.40 -7.12
N ALA A 30 8.90 -9.99 -8.26
CA ALA A 30 8.45 -8.62 -8.47
C ALA A 30 7.19 -8.30 -7.64
N ASN A 31 6.24 -9.23 -7.58
CA ASN A 31 5.04 -9.09 -6.76
C ASN A 31 5.39 -9.03 -5.26
N GLU A 32 6.27 -9.92 -4.79
CA GLU A 32 6.77 -9.88 -3.41
C GLU A 32 7.44 -8.55 -3.06
N ARG A 33 8.27 -8.00 -3.95
CA ARG A 33 8.91 -6.69 -3.74
C ARG A 33 7.90 -5.56 -3.64
N THR A 34 6.86 -5.61 -4.48
CA THR A 34 5.78 -4.62 -4.45
C THR A 34 5.02 -4.73 -3.13
N TYR A 35 4.55 -5.93 -2.77
CA TYR A 35 3.90 -6.20 -1.49
C TYR A 35 4.72 -5.71 -0.29
N LEU A 36 6.03 -5.99 -0.24
CA LEU A 36 6.90 -5.52 0.83
C LEU A 36 7.05 -3.99 0.86
N ALA A 37 7.01 -3.33 -0.29
CA ALA A 37 7.01 -1.86 -0.36
C ALA A 37 5.71 -1.27 0.21
N TRP A 38 4.56 -1.85 -0.12
CA TRP A 38 3.26 -1.45 0.45
C TRP A 38 3.20 -1.71 1.97
N MET A 39 3.72 -2.84 2.43
CA MET A 39 3.84 -3.15 3.86
C MET A 39 4.69 -2.12 4.61
N ARG A 40 5.79 -1.65 4.00
CA ARG A 40 6.62 -0.59 4.59
C ARG A 40 5.84 0.70 4.78
N SER A 41 5.10 1.13 3.76
CA SER A 41 4.26 2.33 3.84
C SER A 41 3.17 2.19 4.91
N ALA A 42 2.53 1.02 4.99
CA ALA A 42 1.53 0.73 6.02
C ALA A 42 2.10 0.81 7.44
N ILE A 43 3.27 0.20 7.69
CA ILE A 43 3.94 0.26 9.00
C ILE A 43 4.31 1.71 9.35
N ALA A 44 4.80 2.49 8.39
CA ALA A 44 5.12 3.90 8.60
C ALA A 44 3.88 4.71 9.01
N LEU A 45 2.73 4.48 8.36
CA LEU A 45 1.46 5.12 8.70
C LEU A 45 0.96 4.75 10.10
N LEU A 46 1.04 3.46 10.47
CA LEU A 46 0.70 2.98 11.81
C LEU A 46 1.60 3.64 12.87
N GLY A 47 2.92 3.66 12.64
CA GLY A 47 3.89 4.29 13.54
C GLY A 47 3.68 5.79 13.68
N PHE A 48 3.35 6.48 12.57
CA PHE A 48 3.02 7.89 12.58
C PHE A 48 1.74 8.18 13.37
N GLY A 49 0.72 7.33 13.25
CA GLY A 49 -0.49 7.41 14.07
C GLY A 49 -0.18 7.33 15.56
N VAL A 50 0.64 6.35 15.97
CA VAL A 50 1.10 6.21 17.36
C VAL A 50 1.90 7.43 17.82
N LEU A 51 2.80 7.94 16.98
CA LEU A 51 3.59 9.14 17.27
C LEU A 51 2.68 10.34 17.57
N ILE A 52 1.67 10.60 16.74
CA ILE A 52 0.71 11.70 16.94
C ILE A 52 0.00 11.59 18.30
N VAL A 53 -0.44 10.38 18.69
CA VAL A 53 -1.08 10.18 20.00
C VAL A 53 -0.10 10.46 21.14
N ARG A 54 1.16 10.02 21.00
CA ARG A 54 2.20 10.16 22.02
C ARG A 54 2.71 11.59 22.18
N LEU A 55 2.66 12.43 21.15
CA LEU A 55 3.07 13.84 21.22
C LEU A 55 2.29 14.64 22.29
N ARG A 56 1.08 14.21 22.68
CA ARG A 56 0.36 14.83 23.81
C ARG A 56 1.09 14.68 25.14
N ILE A 57 1.77 13.55 25.34
CA ILE A 57 2.44 13.20 26.60
C ILE A 57 3.77 13.97 26.75
N LEU A 58 4.36 14.41 25.64
CA LEU A 58 5.62 15.17 25.62
C LEU A 58 5.43 16.68 25.90
N ARG A 59 4.20 17.16 26.10
CA ARG A 59 3.93 18.59 26.32
C ARG A 59 4.03 18.97 27.82
N PRO A 60 4.57 20.17 28.14
CA PRO A 60 4.70 20.63 29.52
C PRO A 60 3.35 20.67 30.27
N PRO A 61 3.29 20.29 31.55
CA PRO A 61 2.04 20.19 32.31
C PRO A 61 1.32 21.53 32.55
N PHE A 62 1.98 22.66 32.29
CA PHE A 62 1.49 24.01 32.60
C PHE A 62 0.77 24.74 31.45
N ALA A 63 0.65 24.11 30.27
CA ALA A 63 -0.11 24.70 29.16
C ALA A 63 -1.60 24.30 29.24
N PRO A 64 -2.55 25.24 29.02
CA PRO A 64 -3.97 24.92 28.93
C PRO A 64 -4.18 23.77 27.93
N GLN A 65 -4.90 22.73 28.34
CA GLN A 65 -5.17 21.57 27.48
C GLN A 65 -6.48 21.78 26.73
N PRO A 66 -6.48 22.25 25.47
CA PRO A 66 -7.67 22.10 24.62
C PRO A 66 -8.00 20.60 24.50
N PRO A 67 -9.28 20.22 24.31
CA PRO A 67 -9.68 18.83 24.09
C PRO A 67 -8.84 18.23 22.95
N GLY A 68 -7.84 17.42 23.31
CA GLY A 68 -6.75 17.09 22.41
C GLY A 68 -7.21 16.20 21.27
N ILE A 69 -7.47 16.76 20.09
CA ILE A 69 -7.91 16.05 18.88
C ILE A 69 -6.82 15.11 18.30
N GLY A 70 -5.60 15.11 18.87
CA GLY A 70 -4.49 14.29 18.40
C GLY A 70 -4.76 12.78 18.45
N TRP A 71 -5.55 12.30 19.43
CA TRP A 71 -5.90 10.87 19.49
C TRP A 71 -6.78 10.44 18.31
N LYS A 72 -7.68 11.33 17.88
CA LYS A 72 -8.58 11.17 16.73
C LYS A 72 -7.80 11.10 15.42
N LEU A 73 -6.84 12.01 15.25
CA LEU A 73 -5.94 12.02 14.09
C LEU A 73 -5.02 10.79 14.07
N GLY A 74 -4.43 10.43 15.22
CA GLY A 74 -3.61 9.23 15.33
C GLY A 74 -4.38 7.94 15.05
N LEU A 75 -5.64 7.86 15.49
CA LEU A 75 -6.55 6.77 15.15
C LEU A 75 -6.83 6.71 13.64
N ALA A 76 -7.06 7.86 12.99
CA ALA A 76 -7.27 7.93 11.55
C ALA A 76 -6.07 7.38 10.77
N PHE A 77 -4.84 7.80 11.12
CA PHE A 77 -3.62 7.23 10.54
C PHE A 77 -3.46 5.73 10.81
N GLY A 78 -3.88 5.26 11.98
CA GLY A 78 -3.94 3.84 12.32
C GLY A 78 -4.87 3.05 11.39
N VAL A 79 -6.09 3.54 11.17
CA VAL A 79 -7.07 2.92 10.27
C VAL A 79 -6.57 2.90 8.83
N VAL A 80 -6.01 4.01 8.36
CA VAL A 80 -5.38 4.16 7.05
C VAL A 80 -4.27 3.14 6.84
N GLY A 81 -3.38 2.98 7.82
CA GLY A 81 -2.32 1.97 7.80
C GLY A 81 -2.87 0.55 7.72
N LEU A 82 -3.90 0.23 8.50
CA LEU A 82 -4.53 -1.10 8.50
C LEU A 82 -5.21 -1.43 7.17
N LEU A 83 -5.94 -0.48 6.59
CA LEU A 83 -6.55 -0.64 5.26
C LEU A 83 -5.49 -0.85 4.18
N THR A 84 -4.35 -0.16 4.27
CA THR A 84 -3.23 -0.36 3.35
C THR A 84 -2.68 -1.80 3.41
N VAL A 85 -2.59 -2.39 4.61
CA VAL A 85 -2.20 -3.82 4.76
C VAL A 85 -3.19 -4.75 4.06
N ILE A 86 -4.49 -4.52 4.26
CA ILE A 86 -5.54 -5.35 3.65
C ILE A 86 -5.47 -5.27 2.13
N LEU A 87 -5.41 -4.06 1.56
CA LEU A 87 -5.33 -3.84 0.11
C LEU A 87 -4.06 -4.48 -0.49
N SER A 88 -2.91 -4.31 0.18
CA SER A 88 -1.64 -4.91 -0.23
C SER A 88 -1.74 -6.44 -0.28
N THR A 89 -2.37 -7.04 0.74
CA THR A 89 -2.54 -8.50 0.84
C THR A 89 -3.46 -9.02 -0.26
N GLN A 90 -4.60 -8.36 -0.48
CA GLN A 90 -5.54 -8.75 -1.54
C GLN A 90 -4.89 -8.66 -2.93
N HIS A 91 -4.16 -7.58 -3.20
CA HIS A 91 -3.42 -7.41 -4.45
C HIS A 91 -2.38 -8.53 -4.65
N TYR A 92 -1.63 -8.87 -3.60
CA TYR A 92 -0.64 -9.94 -3.65
C TYR A 92 -1.27 -11.29 -4.05
N PHE A 93 -2.40 -11.67 -3.42
CA PHE A 93 -3.07 -12.93 -3.72
C PHE A 93 -3.70 -12.93 -5.11
N ALA A 94 -4.30 -11.83 -5.57
CA ALA A 94 -4.84 -11.72 -6.91
C ALA A 94 -3.75 -11.93 -7.99
N VAL A 95 -2.63 -11.20 -7.86
CA VAL A 95 -1.50 -11.32 -8.81
C VAL A 95 -0.87 -12.71 -8.75
N ARG A 96 -0.78 -13.32 -7.56
CA ARG A 96 -0.26 -14.68 -7.42
C ARG A 96 -1.11 -15.71 -8.17
N TRP A 97 -2.43 -15.59 -8.07
CA TRP A 97 -3.37 -16.49 -8.75
C TRP A 97 -3.25 -16.37 -10.28
N ASP A 98 -3.18 -15.14 -10.80
CA ASP A 98 -3.05 -14.87 -12.24
C ASP A 98 -1.74 -15.43 -12.84
N ILE A 99 -0.64 -15.44 -12.07
CA ILE A 99 0.66 -16.00 -12.48
C ILE A 99 0.63 -17.55 -12.50
N ASP A 100 -0.09 -18.18 -11.56
CA ASP A 100 -0.19 -19.64 -11.46
C ASP A 100 -1.08 -20.24 -12.58
N GLU A 101 -2.11 -19.52 -13.03
CA GLU A 101 -3.04 -19.95 -14.08
C GLU A 101 -2.56 -19.69 -15.53
N ASP A 102 -1.35 -19.13 -15.74
CA ASP A 102 -0.78 -18.77 -17.07
C ASP A 102 -1.72 -17.89 -17.94
N THR A 103 -2.75 -17.30 -17.32
CA THR A 103 -3.82 -16.51 -17.93
C THR A 103 -3.62 -15.04 -17.58
N TYR A 104 -2.39 -14.55 -17.75
CA TYR A 104 -2.03 -13.17 -17.46
C TYR A 104 -2.64 -12.23 -18.51
N GLU A 105 -3.92 -11.89 -18.34
CA GLU A 105 -4.51 -10.71 -18.97
C GLU A 105 -4.13 -9.47 -18.15
N PRO A 106 -3.91 -8.29 -18.78
CA PRO A 106 -3.52 -7.08 -18.06
C PRO A 106 -4.44 -6.82 -16.87
N ALA A 107 -3.89 -6.87 -15.66
CA ALA A 107 -4.61 -6.81 -14.38
C ALA A 107 -5.13 -5.39 -14.05
N ASP A 108 -5.72 -4.70 -15.02
CA ASP A 108 -6.18 -3.32 -14.89
C ASP A 108 -7.19 -3.18 -13.76
N ARG A 109 -8.05 -4.18 -13.54
CA ARG A 109 -9.13 -4.09 -12.55
C ARG A 109 -8.63 -4.00 -11.11
N TRP A 110 -7.60 -4.76 -10.73
CA TRP A 110 -7.07 -4.75 -9.37
C TRP A 110 -6.19 -3.53 -9.08
N ILE A 111 -5.47 -3.04 -10.09
CA ILE A 111 -4.71 -1.78 -10.00
C ILE A 111 -5.67 -0.60 -9.84
N ILE A 112 -6.77 -0.58 -10.61
CA ILE A 112 -7.79 0.47 -10.50
C ILE A 112 -8.50 0.42 -9.14
N ILE A 113 -8.89 -0.77 -8.64
CA ILE A 113 -9.56 -0.92 -7.34
C ILE A 113 -8.63 -0.48 -6.20
N SER A 114 -7.37 -0.92 -6.19
CA SER A 114 -6.42 -0.52 -5.15
C SER A 114 -6.10 0.97 -5.20
N SER A 115 -5.93 1.55 -6.40
CA SER A 115 -5.73 2.99 -6.60
C SER A 115 -6.94 3.79 -6.14
N LEU A 116 -8.16 3.36 -6.47
CA LEU A 116 -9.39 4.00 -6.05
C LEU A 116 -9.58 3.92 -4.53
N ALA A 117 -9.25 2.77 -3.92
CA ALA A 117 -9.33 2.60 -2.48
C ALA A 117 -8.35 3.52 -1.74
N VAL A 118 -7.10 3.63 -2.21
CA VAL A 118 -6.10 4.57 -1.66
C VAL A 118 -6.56 6.02 -1.84
N LEU A 119 -7.13 6.36 -2.99
CA LEU A 119 -7.64 7.71 -3.27
C LEU A 119 -8.82 8.07 -2.35
N LEU A 120 -9.81 7.19 -2.20
CA LEU A 120 -10.94 7.40 -1.28
C LEU A 120 -10.49 7.53 0.17
N LEU A 121 -9.51 6.73 0.56
CA LEU A 121 -8.92 6.76 1.89
C LEU A 121 -8.17 8.09 2.13
N GLY A 122 -7.42 8.57 1.14
CA GLY A 122 -6.79 9.90 1.18
C GLY A 122 -7.81 11.04 1.28
N ILE A 123 -8.87 11.00 0.47
CA ILE A 123 -9.99 11.95 0.54
C ILE A 123 -10.64 11.91 1.92
N GLY A 124 -10.86 10.73 2.49
CA GLY A 124 -11.43 10.56 3.83
C GLY A 124 -10.57 11.20 4.92
N VAL A 125 -9.25 11.06 4.85
CA VAL A 125 -8.33 11.74 5.78
C VAL A 125 -8.38 13.26 5.61
N ILE A 126 -8.32 13.76 4.38
CA ILE A 126 -8.39 15.19 4.10
C ILE A 126 -9.72 15.76 4.61
N TYR A 127 -10.84 15.13 4.24
CA TYR A 127 -12.15 15.49 4.73
C TYR A 127 -12.21 15.48 6.26
N TYR A 128 -11.69 14.44 6.91
CA TYR A 128 -11.66 14.36 8.37
C TYR A 128 -10.88 15.51 9.01
N VAL A 129 -9.74 15.90 8.43
CA VAL A 129 -8.90 17.00 8.92
C VAL A 129 -9.59 18.36 8.73
N PHE A 130 -10.24 18.59 7.58
CA PHE A 130 -10.84 19.89 7.23
C PHE A 130 -12.29 20.07 7.71
N SER A 131 -13.03 18.98 7.91
CA SER A 131 -14.42 19.00 8.38
C SER A 131 -14.53 19.16 9.90
N ILE A 132 -13.40 19.11 10.63
CA ILE A 132 -13.35 19.61 12.00
C ILE A 132 -13.26 21.14 11.92
N PRO A 133 -14.32 21.87 12.31
CA PRO A 133 -14.36 23.31 12.14
C PRO A 133 -13.21 23.97 12.92
N PHE A 134 -12.40 24.75 12.20
CA PHE A 134 -11.45 25.70 12.78
C PHE A 134 -12.15 26.75 13.68
N ASP A 135 -13.49 26.83 13.64
CA ASP A 135 -14.31 27.81 14.37
C ASP A 135 -14.18 27.72 15.90
N LEU A 136 -13.84 26.55 16.45
CA LEU A 136 -13.55 26.41 17.88
C LEU A 136 -12.25 27.12 18.31
N LEU A 137 -11.38 27.46 17.36
CA LEU A 137 -10.13 28.18 17.62
C LEU A 137 -10.31 29.70 17.55
N SER A 138 -11.26 30.20 16.76
CA SER A 138 -11.49 31.65 16.61
C SER A 138 -12.34 32.22 17.75
N ASN A 139 -13.37 31.48 18.19
CA ASN A 139 -14.29 31.93 19.24
C ASN A 139 -13.67 31.91 20.65
N ALA A 140 -12.55 31.21 20.85
CA ALA A 140 -11.85 31.15 22.14
C ALA A 140 -10.68 32.15 22.25
N ILE A 141 -10.42 32.95 21.20
CA ILE A 141 -9.43 34.05 21.20
C ILE A 141 -10.13 35.41 21.38
N VAL A 142 -11.47 35.45 21.27
CA VAL A 142 -12.28 36.68 21.27
C VAL A 142 -13.08 36.89 22.57
N GLU A 143 -13.14 35.90 23.47
CA GLU A 143 -13.61 36.05 24.87
C GLU A 143 -12.45 35.86 25.86
#